data_AF-A0A7K4BL65-F1
#
_entry.id   AF-A0A7K4BL65-F1
#
_cell.length_a   1.000
_cell.length_b   1.000
_cell.length_c   1.000
_cell.angle_alpha   90.00
_cell.angle_beta   90.00
_cell.angle_gamma   90.00
#
_symmetry.space_group_name_H-M   'P 1'
#
loop_
_entity.id
_entity.type
_entity.pdbx_description
1 polymer ?
#
loop_
_entity_poly.entity_id
_entity_poly.type
_entity_poly.pdbx_seq_one_letter_code
_entity_poly.pdbx_strand_id
1 'polypeptide(L)' 'MVPAPCHFKTAKQVLAAGMHALAGKPPCPGVAECERVLGLIREGIVVGHIERFNPVVTEAARIVRDPL' A
#
# COMPACT_ATOMS: atom_id res chain seq x y z
N MET A 1 13.25 0.80 2.88
CA MET A 1 12.26 -0.29 2.71
C MET A 1 12.60 -1.35 3.74
N VAL A 2 11.62 -1.81 4.53
CA VAL A 2 11.81 -2.93 5.47
C VAL A 2 11.22 -4.20 4.84
N PRO A 3 11.63 -5.41 5.26
CA PRO A 3 11.00 -6.64 4.78
C PRO A 3 9.51 -6.72 5.14
N ALA A 4 8.70 -7.41 4.33
CA ALA A 4 7.25 -7.52 4.52
C ALA A 4 6.79 -7.96 5.93
N PRO A 5 7.48 -8.92 6.61
CA PRO A 5 7.17 -9.28 7.99
C PRO A 5 7.19 -8.11 8.97
N CYS A 6 8.00 -7.08 8.68
CA CYS A 6 8.18 -5.93 9.54
C CYS A 6 7.18 -4.80 9.25
N HIS A 7 6.45 -4.84 8.14
CA HIS A 7 5.57 -3.73 7.73
C HIS A 7 4.51 -3.40 8.78
N PHE A 8 3.88 -4.40 9.42
CA PHE A 8 2.87 -4.18 10.46
C PHE A 8 3.44 -3.37 11.65
N LYS A 9 4.59 -3.79 12.17
CA LYS A 9 5.24 -3.14 13.32
C LYS A 9 5.67 -1.72 12.97
N THR A 10 6.30 -1.53 11.81
CA THR A 10 6.76 -0.22 11.35
C THR A 10 5.59 0.72 11.07
N ALA A 11 4.54 0.26 10.39
CA ALA A 11 3.34 1.06 10.12
C ALA A 11 2.70 1.57 11.41
N LYS A 12 2.57 0.70 12.43
CA LYS A 12 2.03 1.10 13.74
C LYS A 12 2.86 2.20 14.40
N GLN A 13 4.19 2.13 14.32
CA GLN A 13 5.08 3.14 14.91
C GLN A 13 4.96 4.49 14.19
N VAL A 14 4.93 4.48 12.86
CA VAL A 14 4.83 5.70 12.03
C VAL A 14 3.46 6.37 12.23
N LEU A 15 2.38 5.59 12.21
CA LEU A 15 1.03 6.10 12.45
C LEU A 15 0.84 6.64 13.87
N ALA A 16 1.40 5.97 14.88
CA ALA A 16 1.35 6.45 16.26
C ALA A 16 2.11 7.78 16.45
N ALA A 17 3.12 8.05 15.61
CA ALA A 17 3.82 9.33 15.56
C ALA A 17 3.08 10.42 14.77
N GLY A 18 1.87 10.15 14.26
CA GLY A 18 1.10 11.10 13.45
C GLY A 18 1.66 11.35 12.06
N MET A 19 2.50 10.45 11.55
CA MET A 19 3.15 10.59 10.24
C MET A 19 2.42 9.77 9.16
N HIS A 20 2.42 10.26 7.93
CA HIS A 20 2.00 9.49 6.76
C HIS A 20 3.06 8.45 6.38
N ALA A 21 2.61 7.30 5.86
CA ALA A 21 3.51 6.21 5.45
C ALA A 21 3.23 5.74 4.02
N LEU A 22 4.31 5.42 3.30
CA LEU A 22 4.30 4.65 2.06
C LEU A 22 4.79 3.23 2.35
N ALA A 23 3.92 2.23 2.23
CA ALA A 23 4.23 0.83 2.48
C ALA A 23 4.61 0.09 1.19
N GLY A 24 5.63 -0.78 1.26
CA GLY A 24 5.94 -1.73 0.20
C GLY A 24 4.87 -2.81 0.06
N LYS A 25 4.92 -3.59 -1.01
CA LYS A 25 4.01 -4.74 -1.19
C LYS A 25 4.64 -6.03 -0.64
N PRO A 26 3.86 -6.93 -0.02
CA PRO A 26 2.50 -6.68 0.50
C PRO A 26 2.56 -5.73 1.72
N PRO A 27 1.56 -4.87 1.95
CA PRO A 27 1.60 -3.86 3.01
C PRO A 27 1.57 -4.42 4.44
N CYS A 28 1.14 -5.67 4.62
CA CYS A 28 1.30 -6.48 5.83
C CYS A 28 1.47 -7.96 5.44
N PRO A 29 1.87 -8.83 6.39
CA PRO A 29 2.03 -10.27 6.13
C PRO A 29 0.73 -10.99 5.73
N GLY A 30 -0.42 -10.47 6.14
CA GLY A 30 -1.74 -11.04 5.89
C GLY A 30 -2.86 -10.01 5.97
N VAL A 31 -4.07 -10.45 5.58
CA VAL A 31 -5.27 -9.60 5.57
C VAL A 31 -5.63 -9.17 6.99
N ALA A 32 -5.56 -10.08 7.97
CA ALA A 32 -5.87 -9.76 9.37
C ALA A 32 -4.97 -8.66 9.94
N GLU A 33 -3.67 -8.68 9.63
CA GLU A 33 -2.74 -7.61 10.00
C GLU A 33 -3.05 -6.30 9.28
N CYS A 34 -3.40 -6.34 7.98
CA CYS A 34 -3.84 -5.17 7.24
C CYS A 34 -5.06 -4.49 7.91
N GLU A 35 -6.10 -5.26 8.24
CA GLU A 35 -7.31 -4.74 8.91
C GLU A 35 -6.99 -4.07 10.25
N ARG A 36 -6.08 -4.67 11.03
CA ARG A 36 -5.61 -4.07 12.29
C ARG A 36 -4.86 -2.76 12.09
N VAL A 37 -4.10 -2.61 11.01
CA VAL A 37 -3.44 -1.35 10.67
C VAL A 37 -4.46 -0.32 10.19
N LEU A 38 -5.43 -0.72 9.36
CA LEU A 38 -6.50 0.17 8.88
C LEU A 38 -7.27 0.81 10.05
N GLY A 39 -7.58 0.05 11.09
CA GLY A 39 -8.23 0.57 12.30
C GLY A 39 -7.39 1.58 13.11
N LEU A 40 -6.09 1.72 12.82
CA LEU A 40 -5.18 2.66 13.49
C LEU A 40 -4.92 3.93 12.66
N ILE A 41 -5.36 3.96 11.40
CA ILE A 41 -5.10 5.06 10.48
C ILE A 41 -6.15 6.16 10.67
N ARG A 42 -5.70 7.40 10.91
CA ARG A 42 -6.57 8.59 10.84
C ARG A 42 -6.54 9.29 9.48
N GLU A 43 -5.35 9.43 8.88
CA GLU A 43 -5.16 10.26 7.68
C GLU A 43 -4.59 9.54 6.45
N GLY A 44 -4.21 8.26 6.57
CA GLY A 44 -3.94 7.39 5.42
C GLY A 44 -2.57 6.70 5.44
N ILE A 45 -2.54 5.49 4.85
CA ILE A 45 -1.34 4.82 4.35
C ILE A 45 -1.48 4.69 2.84
N VAL A 46 -0.41 4.98 2.12
CA VAL A 46 -0.32 4.67 0.69
C VAL A 46 0.42 3.36 0.53
N VAL A 47 -0.12 2.43 -0.26
CA VAL A 47 0.59 1.21 -0.66
C VAL A 47 1.25 1.47 -2.01
N GLY A 48 2.53 1.16 -2.13
CA GLY A 48 3.38 1.37 -3.31
C GLY A 48 2.96 0.54 -4.52
N HIS A 49 1.81 0.85 -5.12
CA HIS A 49 1.33 0.30 -6.38
C HIS A 49 2.03 0.99 -7.56
N ILE A 50 3.35 0.80 -7.68
CA ILE A 50 4.18 1.51 -8.65
C ILE A 50 3.65 1.44 -10.10
N GLU A 51 3.09 0.29 -10.51
CA GLU A 51 2.53 0.12 -11.85
C GLU A 51 1.31 1.01 -12.15
N ARG A 52 0.60 1.51 -11.12
CA ARG A 52 -0.49 2.48 -11.32
C ARG A 52 0.01 3.86 -11.73
N PHE A 53 1.32 4.10 -11.62
CA PHE A 53 1.99 5.32 -12.05
C PHE A 53 2.80 5.11 -13.34
N ASN A 54 2.81 3.89 -13.89
CA ASN A 54 3.48 3.61 -15.14
C ASN A 54 2.65 4.18 -16.31
N PRO A 55 3.18 5.13 -17.10
CA PRO A 55 2.42 5.77 -18.17
C PRO A 55 1.98 4.76 -19.23
N VAL A 56 2.76 3.71 -19.49
CA VAL A 56 2.39 2.67 -20.46
C VAL A 56 1.16 1.89 -19.98
N VAL A 57 1.08 1.57 -18.69
CA VAL A 57 -0.07 0.86 -18.11
C VAL A 57 -1.32 1.73 -18.18
N THR A 58 -1.19 3.03 -17.88
CA THR A 58 -2.29 3.99 -17.96
C THR A 58 -2.81 4.15 -19.39
N GLU A 59 -1.93 4.24 -20.39
CA GLU A 59 -2.33 4.36 -21.79
C GLU A 59 -2.96 3.06 -22.32
N ALA A 60 -2.39 1.90 -21.96
CA ALA A 60 -2.99 0.62 -22.31
C ALA A 60 -4.43 0.49 -21.76
N ALA A 61 -4.65 0.91 -20.51
CA ALA A 61 -5.97 0.89 -19.89
C ALA A 61 -7.00 1.81 -20.58
N ARG A 62 -6.58 2.86 -21.29
CA ARG A 62 -7.50 3.71 -22.10
C ARG A 62 -7.96 3.05 -23.38
N ILE A 63 -7.13 2.19 -23.98
CA ILE A 63 -7.34 1.63 -25.31
C ILE A 63 -8.06 0.28 -25.24
N VAL A 64 -7.73 -0.52 -24.24
CA VAL A 64 -8.30 -1.86 -24.04
C VAL A 64 -9.74 -1.74 -23.52
N ARG A 65 -10.69 -2.25 -24.30
CA ARG A 65 -12.13 -2.27 -23.95
C ARG A 65 -12.61 -3.63 -23.44
N ASP A 66 -12.01 -4.69 -23.95
CA ASP A 66 -12.32 -6.07 -23.58
C ASP A 66 -10.99 -6.87 -23.52
N PRO A 67 -10.34 -6.93 -22.35
CA PRO A 67 -9.12 -7.72 -22.17
C PRO A 67 -9.43 -9.23 -22.17
N LEU A 68 -8.51 -10.01 -22.73
CA LEU A 68 -8.56 -11.49 -22.74
C LEU A 68 -8.54 -12.10 -21.33
#